data_AF-A0AAW3YWG9-F1
#
_entry.id   AF-A0AAW3YWG9-F1
#
_cell.length_a   1.000
_cell.length_b   1.000
_cell.length_c   1.000
_cell.angle_alpha   90.00
_cell.angle_beta   90.00
_cell.angle_gamma   90.00
#
_symmetry.space_group_name_H-M   'P 1'
#
loop_
_entity.id
_entity.type
_entity.pdbx_description
1 polymer ?
#
loop_
_entity_poly.entity_id
_entity_poly.type
_entity_poly.pdbx_seq_one_letter_code
_entity_poly.pdbx_strand_id
1 'polypeptide(L)' 'SIRKAIPYFIGTHDFTSFCSAKTDKKDKVRTIYEIELIEQNDEIIFRFVGNGFLYNMVRIIVGTLLNVGQGKL' A
#
# COMPACT_ATOMS: atom_id res chain seq x y z
N SER A 1 -1.24 8.48 -12.14
CA SER A 1 -2.37 8.79 -11.22
C SER A 1 -2.51 7.68 -10.19
N ILE A 2 -3.09 7.98 -9.03
CA ILE A 2 -3.27 7.02 -7.93
C ILE A 2 -3.95 5.72 -8.42
N ARG A 3 -5.08 5.85 -9.13
CA ARG A 3 -5.85 4.70 -9.64
C ARG A 3 -5.04 3.77 -10.56
N LYS A 4 -4.14 4.32 -11.37
CA LYS A 4 -3.27 3.53 -12.26
C LYS A 4 -2.12 2.83 -11.51
N ALA A 5 -1.77 3.32 -10.32
CA ALA A 5 -0.67 2.77 -9.52
C ALA A 5 -1.14 1.64 -8.59
N ILE A 6 -2.42 1.62 -8.20
CA ILE A 6 -2.99 0.60 -7.32
C ILE A 6 -2.72 -0.85 -7.77
N PRO A 7 -2.93 -1.22 -9.05
CA PRO A 7 -2.78 -2.61 -9.48
C PRO A 7 -1.38 -3.20 -9.25
N TYR A 8 -0.32 -2.38 -9.17
CA TYR A 8 1.04 -2.86 -8.90
C TYR A 8 1.23 -3.43 -7.49
N PHE A 9 0.31 -3.13 -6.57
CA PHE A 9 0.36 -3.62 -5.19
C PHE A 9 -0.54 -4.86 -4.98
N ILE A 10 -1.45 -5.16 -5.90
CA ILE A 10 -2.34 -6.32 -5.82
C ILE A 10 -1.58 -7.60 -6.15
N GLY A 11 -1.87 -8.68 -5.43
CA GLY A 11 -1.19 -9.97 -5.55
C GLY A 11 -0.19 -10.23 -4.42
N THR A 12 0.64 -11.26 -4.62
CA THR A 12 1.64 -11.71 -3.65
C THR A 12 3.00 -11.12 -3.98
N HIS A 13 3.55 -10.35 -3.04
CA HIS A 13 4.83 -9.67 -3.22
C HIS A 13 5.68 -9.74 -1.96
N ASP A 14 7.00 -9.62 -2.13
CA ASP A 14 7.90 -9.27 -1.03
C ASP A 14 7.80 -7.76 -0.76
N PHE A 15 7.28 -7.41 0.41
CA PHE A 15 7.07 -6.02 0.81
C PHE A 15 8.22 -5.46 1.67
N THR A 16 9.44 -5.95 1.50
CA THR A 16 10.62 -5.47 2.24
C THR A 16 10.81 -3.95 2.16
N SER A 17 10.61 -3.34 0.99
CA SER A 17 10.69 -1.88 0.80
C SER A 17 9.52 -1.11 1.44
N PHE A 18 8.45 -1.82 1.83
CA PHE A 18 7.25 -1.27 2.45
C PHE A 18 7.11 -1.77 3.90
N CYS A 19 8.23 -1.94 4.62
CA CYS A 19 8.21 -2.28 6.03
C CYS A 19 9.17 -1.39 6.82
N SER A 20 8.92 -1.23 8.13
CA SER A 20 9.82 -0.48 8.99
C SER A 20 11.16 -1.21 9.12
N ALA A 21 12.28 -0.48 9.05
CA ALA A 21 13.63 -1.05 9.15
C ALA A 21 13.87 -1.88 10.43
N LYS A 22 13.14 -1.57 11.50
CA LYS A 22 13.18 -2.27 12.80
C LYS A 22 12.06 -3.31 12.93
N THR A 23 12.01 -4.29 12.03
CA THR A 23 11.08 -5.43 12.17
C THR A 23 11.85 -6.73 12.28
N ASP A 24 11.55 -7.52 13.32
CA ASP A 24 12.16 -8.85 13.53
C ASP A 24 11.48 -9.94 12.68
N LYS A 25 10.44 -9.58 11.91
CA LYS A 25 9.79 -10.51 10.98
C LYS A 25 10.71 -10.84 9.81
N LYS A 26 11.13 -12.11 9.75
CA LYS A 26 11.91 -12.68 8.64
C LYS A 26 11.08 -12.79 7.36
N ASP A 27 9.82 -13.20 7.47
CA ASP A 27 8.93 -13.31 6.32
C ASP A 27 8.15 -12.00 6.09
N LYS A 28 8.42 -11.41 4.92
CA LYS A 28 7.89 -10.14 4.43
C LYS A 28 7.02 -10.29 3.19
N VAL A 29 6.71 -11.53 2.80
CA VAL A 29 5.83 -11.82 1.66
C VAL A 29 4.37 -11.70 2.12
N ARG A 30 3.60 -10.81 1.51
CA ARG A 30 2.16 -10.65 1.80
C ARG A 30 1.36 -10.68 0.52
N THR A 31 0.09 -11.03 0.64
CA THR A 31 -0.87 -10.97 -0.45
C THR A 31 -1.88 -9.87 -0.17
N ILE A 32 -1.96 -8.89 -1.07
CA ILE A 32 -3.05 -7.92 -1.10
C ILE A 32 -4.06 -8.41 -2.13
N TYR A 33 -5.28 -8.69 -1.69
CA TYR A 33 -6.38 -9.13 -2.54
C TYR A 33 -7.06 -7.95 -3.23
N GLU A 34 -7.21 -6.84 -2.50
CA GLU A 34 -7.98 -5.69 -2.96
C GLU A 34 -7.43 -4.40 -2.35
N ILE A 35 -7.44 -3.34 -3.16
CA ILE A 35 -7.26 -1.96 -2.73
C ILE A 35 -8.34 -1.13 -3.40
N GLU A 36 -9.18 -0.50 -2.59
CA GLU A 36 -10.22 0.40 -3.05
C GLU A 36 -9.85 1.85 -2.73
N LEU A 37 -10.10 2.74 -3.69
CA LEU A 37 -9.95 4.19 -3.54
C LEU A 37 -11.34 4.83 -3.63
N ILE A 38 -11.82 5.31 -2.49
CA ILE A 38 -13.11 5.99 -2.36
C ILE A 38 -12.82 7.48 -2.16
N GLU A 39 -13.41 8.31 -3.02
CA GLU A 39 -13.36 9.77 -2.92
C GLU A 39 -14.75 10.24 -2.49
N GLN A 40 -14.85 10.84 -1.30
CA GLN A 40 -16.12 11.34 -0.75
C GLN A 40 -15.90 12.69 -0.11
N ASN A 41 -16.65 13.70 -0.57
CA ASN A 41 -16.48 15.10 -0.14
C ASN A 41 -15.01 15.54 -0.30
N ASP A 42 -14.40 16.01 0.79
CA ASP A 42 -13.00 16.44 0.85
C ASP A 42 -12.06 15.34 1.41
N GLU A 43 -12.52 14.08 1.45
CA GLU A 43 -11.75 12.95 1.98
C GLU A 43 -11.42 11.92 0.90
N ILE A 44 -10.25 11.30 1.07
CA ILE A 44 -9.81 10.14 0.30
C ILE A 44 -9.64 8.97 1.27
N ILE A 45 -10.40 7.91 1.04
CA ILE A 45 -10.39 6.70 1.86
C ILE A 45 -9.76 5.57 1.04
N PHE A 46 -8.72 4.96 1.61
CA PHE A 46 -8.15 3.73 1.08
C PHE A 46 -8.60 2.54 1.93
N ARG A 47 -9.17 1.52 1.29
CA ARG A 47 -9.51 0.25 1.92
C ARG A 47 -8.61 -0.84 1.37
N PHE A 48 -7.95 -1.58 2.27
CA PHE A 48 -7.04 -2.68 1.91
C PHE A 48 -7.60 -4.00 2.44
N VAL A 49 -7.56 -5.04 1.60
CA VAL A 49 -7.90 -6.42 1.97
C VAL A 49 -6.71 -7.31 1.63
N GLY A 50 -6.23 -8.11 2.58
CA GLY A 50 -5.04 -8.94 2.39
C GLY A 50 -4.92 -10.04 3.44
N ASN A 51 -3.95 -10.95 3.27
CA ASN A 51 -3.69 -12.05 4.21
C ASN A 51 -2.99 -11.62 5.50
N GLY A 52 -2.57 -10.36 5.57
CA GLY A 52 -1.90 -9.74 6.71
C GLY A 52 -1.03 -8.58 6.25
N PHE A 53 -0.70 -7.67 7.17
CA PHE A 53 0.13 -6.50 6.87
C PHE A 53 1.34 -6.44 7.80
N LEU A 54 2.48 -5.97 7.29
CA LEU A 54 3.67 -5.68 8.10
C LEU A 54 3.49 -4.35 8.83
N TYR A 55 4.29 -4.14 9.88
CA TYR A 55 4.26 -2.88 10.63
C TYR A 55 4.55 -1.68 9.72
N ASN A 56 3.63 -0.71 9.73
CA ASN A 56 3.57 0.48 8.86
C ASN A 56 3.38 0.22 7.35
N MET A 57 3.22 -1.02 6.89
CA MET A 57 3.15 -1.33 5.44
C MET A 57 2.09 -0.53 4.69
N VAL A 58 0.86 -0.54 5.20
CA VAL A 58 -0.26 0.18 4.59
C VAL A 58 0.03 1.69 4.52
N ARG A 59 0.62 2.26 5.58
CA ARG A 59 0.95 3.71 5.63
C ARG A 59 2.00 4.08 4.59
N ILE A 60 3.03 3.26 4.42
CA ILE A 60 4.08 3.50 3.43
C ILE A 60 3.49 3.40 2.02
N ILE A 61 2.69 2.37 1.73
CA ILE A 61 2.02 2.20 0.43
C ILE A 61 1.13 3.42 0.12
N VAL A 62 0.30 3.87 1.07
CA VAL A 62 -0.53 5.07 0.89
C VAL A 62 0.33 6.29 0.60
N GLY A 63 1.43 6.51 1.35
CA GLY A 63 2.36 7.60 1.08
C GLY A 63 2.96 7.55 -0.33
N THR A 64 3.37 6.38 -0.79
CA THR A 64 3.87 6.16 -2.16
C THR A 64 2.79 6.47 -3.21
N LEU A 65 1.57 5.98 -3.01
CA LEU A 65 0.44 6.24 -3.91
C LEU A 65 0.13 7.74 -4.01
N LEU A 66 0.15 8.46 -2.88
CA LEU A 66 -0.04 9.91 -2.84
C LEU A 66 1.08 10.65 -3.60
N ASN A 67 2.34 10.24 -3.44
CA ASN A 67 3.46 10.82 -4.21
C ASN A 67 3.28 10.65 -5.72
N VAL A 68 2.84 9.46 -6.17
CA VAL A 68 2.50 9.21 -7.59
C VAL A 68 1.32 10.08 -8.03
N GLY A 69 0.31 10.24 -7.17
CA GLY A 69 -0.83 11.13 -7.43
C GLY A 69 -0.43 12.59 -7.63
N GLN A 70 0.60 13.04 -6.91
CA GLN A 70 1.14 14.40 -6.97
C GLN A 70 2.23 14.60 -8.03
N GLY A 71 2.60 13.56 -8.79
CA GLY A 71 3.67 13.63 -9.80
C GLY A 71 5.08 13.80 -9.21
N LYS A 72 5.28 13.38 -7.96
CA LYS A 72 6.57 13.45 -7.25
C LYS A 72 7.38 12.15 -7.37
N LEU A 73 6.93 11.24 -8.23
CA LEU A 73 7.53 9.94 -8.50
C LEU A 73 7.43 9.62 -9.99
#